data_AF-A0ABD1J6T1-F1
#
_entry.id   AF-A0ABD1J6T1-F1
#
_cell.length_a   1.000
_cell.length_b   1.000
_cell.length_c   1.000
_cell.angle_alpha   90.00
_cell.angle_beta   90.00
_cell.angle_gamma   90.00
#
_symmetry.space_group_name_H-M   'P 1'
#
loop_
_entity.id
_entity.type
_entity.pdbx_description
1 polymer ?
#
loop_
_entity_poly.entity_id
_entity_poly.type
_entity_poly.pdbx_seq_one_letter_code
_entity_poly.pdbx_strand_id
1 'polypeptide(L)'
;MPLQFVSLIESCWFFGAVACAFFNFVSFHLPTASVHIVALIAVDRCMALSDPFFYFKKITVNLVIIIATLDWVFSLVYSFALLYCNGFFTHALTLCPYTCLIAVDVIWSWVDFVVVFALPCSIMFVLYLIIFAIAKRHANAIRAANSQGNPNARQNNNVPKRSERKAAKVLGILVSVFLLCVVPYYIASVIPGSINAEIFEEVLNITSALLYLNSLFNPIIYALFYPWFRKCMKIILSCQICSPSSSVMHVM
;
A
#
# COMPACT_ATOMS: atom_id res chain seq x y z
N MET A 1 3.60 8.03 14.22
CA MET A 1 4.68 9.00 13.95
C MET A 1 4.90 9.90 15.17
N PRO A 2 5.61 9.44 16.23
CA PRO A 2 5.88 10.27 17.40
C PRO A 2 6.79 11.46 17.09
N LEU A 3 7.82 11.25 16.25
CA LEU A 3 8.81 12.28 15.91
C LEU A 3 8.21 13.43 15.08
N GLN A 4 7.38 13.11 14.08
CA GLN A 4 6.67 14.13 13.30
C GLN A 4 5.65 14.91 14.16
N PHE A 5 5.04 14.24 15.14
CA PHE A 5 4.09 14.88 16.06
C PHE A 5 4.81 15.84 17.02
N VAL A 6 5.99 15.46 17.53
CA VAL A 6 6.83 16.35 18.35
C VAL A 6 7.28 17.58 17.56
N SER A 7 7.68 17.42 16.29
CA SER A 7 8.07 18.56 15.45
C SER A 7 6.90 19.48 15.09
N LEU A 8 5.66 18.98 15.06
CA LEU A 8 4.45 19.79 14.85
C LEU A 8 4.05 20.59 16.10
N ILE A 9 4.36 20.11 17.30
CA ILE A 9 4.04 20.80 18.56
C ILE A 9 5.11 21.83 18.92
N GLU A 10 6.38 21.46 18.81
CA GLU A 10 7.49 22.28 19.31
C GLU A 10 8.09 23.21 18.24
N SER A 11 7.58 23.17 17.00
CA SER A 11 8.04 23.97 15.84
C SER A 11 9.55 23.90 15.54
N CYS A 12 10.30 23.00 16.19
CA CYS A 12 11.76 22.90 16.13
C CYS A 12 12.21 21.44 16.21
N TRP A 13 13.33 21.12 15.53
CA TRP A 13 13.94 19.80 15.56
C TRP A 13 15.12 19.73 16.54
N PHE A 14 14.93 19.09 17.70
CA PHE A 14 15.97 19.00 18.74
C PHE A 14 16.87 17.76 18.67
N PHE A 15 16.55 16.78 17.81
CA PHE A 15 17.24 15.49 17.78
C PHE A 15 18.56 15.50 16.98
N GLY A 16 18.96 16.66 16.43
CA GLY A 16 20.18 16.84 15.68
C GLY A 16 20.14 16.33 14.22
N ALA A 17 21.20 16.60 13.47
CA ALA A 17 21.27 16.38 12.03
C ALA A 17 21.16 14.90 11.64
N VAL A 18 21.83 14.02 12.38
CA VAL A 18 21.84 12.57 12.11
C VAL A 18 20.45 11.97 12.24
N ALA A 19 19.71 12.34 13.31
CA ALA A 19 18.35 11.88 13.49
C ALA A 19 17.42 12.45 12.41
N CYS A 20 17.63 13.69 11.98
CA CYS A 20 16.86 14.29 10.89
C CYS A 20 17.10 13.56 9.57
N ALA A 21 18.35 13.22 9.27
CA ALA A 21 18.72 12.46 8.07
C ALA A 21 18.11 11.06 8.08
N PHE A 22 18.19 10.37 9.22
CA PHE A 22 17.56 9.07 9.38
C PHE A 22 16.03 9.14 9.24
N PHE A 23 15.40 10.13 9.88
CA PHE A 23 13.95 10.32 9.79
C PHE A 23 13.50 10.55 8.34
N ASN A 24 14.19 11.40 7.60
CA ASN A 24 13.88 11.66 6.20
C ASN A 24 14.11 10.42 5.32
N PHE A 25 15.22 9.71 5.51
CA PHE A 25 15.48 8.45 4.79
C PHE A 25 14.36 7.43 5.01
N VAL A 26 13.98 7.20 6.26
CA VAL A 26 12.88 6.28 6.61
C VAL A 26 11.56 6.75 6.01
N SER A 27 11.32 8.06 6.01
CA SER A 27 10.12 8.70 5.46
C SER A 27 9.97 8.53 3.95
N PHE A 28 11.06 8.47 3.18
CA PHE A 28 11.02 8.11 1.75
C PHE A 28 10.99 6.61 1.51
N HIS A 29 11.78 5.86 2.27
CA HIS A 29 11.96 4.42 2.07
C HIS A 29 10.68 3.61 2.33
N LEU A 30 10.02 3.84 3.47
CA LEU A 30 8.87 3.02 3.86
C LEU A 30 7.65 3.21 2.93
N PRO A 31 7.25 4.43 2.53
CA PRO A 31 6.19 4.60 1.55
C PRO A 31 6.55 3.99 0.19
N THR A 32 7.80 4.15 -0.26
CA THR A 32 8.28 3.56 -1.52
C THR A 32 8.10 2.05 -1.54
N ALA A 33 8.64 1.36 -0.52
CA ALA A 33 8.49 -0.09 -0.38
C ALA A 33 7.00 -0.48 -0.27
N SER A 34 6.21 0.27 0.50
CA SER A 34 4.78 -0.01 0.65
C SER A 34 4.01 0.06 -0.68
N VAL A 35 4.28 1.05 -1.53
CA VAL A 35 3.58 1.20 -2.82
C VAL A 35 3.95 0.06 -3.76
N HIS A 36 5.24 -0.29 -3.87
CA HIS A 36 5.68 -1.40 -4.71
C HIS A 36 5.12 -2.74 -4.22
N ILE A 37 5.10 -3.00 -2.90
CA ILE A 37 4.46 -4.18 -2.33
C ILE A 37 2.98 -4.26 -2.70
N VAL A 38 2.24 -3.14 -2.64
CA VAL A 38 0.82 -3.13 -3.02
C VAL A 38 0.65 -3.43 -4.52
N ALA A 39 1.54 -2.94 -5.38
CA ALA A 39 1.54 -3.29 -6.80
C ALA A 39 1.86 -4.77 -7.03
N LEU A 40 2.83 -5.33 -6.30
CA LEU A 40 3.15 -6.76 -6.35
C LEU A 40 1.98 -7.64 -5.87
N ILE A 41 1.24 -7.20 -4.82
CA ILE A 41 0.01 -7.87 -4.39
C ILE A 41 -1.05 -7.84 -5.51
N ALA A 42 -1.17 -6.74 -6.25
CA ALA A 42 -2.08 -6.67 -7.39
C ALA A 42 -1.68 -7.65 -8.51
N VAL A 43 -0.38 -7.80 -8.79
CA VAL A 43 0.16 -8.78 -9.74
C VAL A 43 -0.15 -10.21 -9.29
N ASP A 44 0.14 -10.55 -8.03
CA ASP A 44 -0.15 -11.86 -7.45
C ASP A 44 -1.63 -12.21 -7.58
N ARG A 45 -2.53 -11.28 -7.22
CA ARG A 45 -3.98 -11.45 -7.36
C ARG A 45 -4.42 -11.63 -8.80
N CYS A 46 -3.83 -10.88 -9.72
CA CYS A 46 -4.11 -11.01 -11.14
C CYS A 46 -3.70 -12.40 -11.65
N MET A 47 -2.51 -12.89 -11.29
CA MET A 47 -2.05 -14.23 -11.67
C MET A 47 -2.94 -15.33 -11.10
N ALA A 48 -3.31 -15.24 -9.82
CA ALA A 48 -4.18 -16.22 -9.16
C ALA A 48 -5.59 -16.29 -9.79
N LEU A 49 -6.13 -15.17 -10.26
CA LEU A 49 -7.46 -15.11 -10.87
C LEU A 49 -7.46 -15.38 -12.37
N SER A 50 -6.37 -15.04 -13.09
CA SER A 50 -6.27 -15.24 -14.54
C SER A 50 -5.97 -16.68 -14.91
N ASP A 51 -5.08 -17.35 -14.16
CA ASP A 51 -4.70 -18.73 -14.42
C ASP A 51 -4.41 -19.50 -13.11
N PRO A 52 -5.46 -20.05 -12.47
CA PRO A 52 -5.31 -20.76 -11.20
C PRO A 52 -4.37 -21.97 -11.29
N PHE A 53 -4.37 -22.71 -12.41
CA PHE A 53 -3.60 -23.95 -12.54
C PHE A 53 -2.10 -23.69 -12.64
N PHE A 54 -1.70 -22.69 -13.43
CA PHE A 54 -0.30 -22.30 -13.50
C PHE A 54 0.16 -21.57 -12.23
N TYR A 55 -0.74 -20.82 -11.58
CA TYR A 55 -0.44 -20.15 -10.31
C TYR A 55 0.01 -21.15 -9.22
N PHE A 56 -0.79 -22.19 -8.96
CA PHE A 56 -0.46 -23.20 -7.93
C PHE A 56 0.82 -23.98 -8.23
N LYS A 57 1.22 -24.09 -9.49
CA LYS A 57 2.45 -24.80 -9.89
C LYS A 57 3.70 -23.91 -9.83
N LYS A 58 3.56 -22.59 -10.06
CA LYS A 58 4.69 -21.65 -10.17
C LYS A 58 4.95 -20.84 -8.91
N ILE A 59 3.91 -20.43 -8.19
CA ILE A 59 4.05 -19.53 -7.05
C ILE A 59 4.33 -20.35 -5.79
N THR A 60 5.52 -20.13 -5.22
CA THR A 60 5.98 -20.80 -4.00
C THR A 60 6.32 -19.76 -2.93
N VAL A 61 6.30 -20.17 -1.66
CA VAL A 61 6.68 -19.29 -0.54
C VAL A 61 8.09 -18.73 -0.71
N ASN A 62 9.04 -19.55 -1.16
CA ASN A 62 10.42 -19.13 -1.40
C ASN A 62 10.50 -18.05 -2.48
N LEU A 63 9.72 -18.18 -3.57
CA LEU A 63 9.66 -17.15 -4.61
C LEU A 63 9.11 -15.83 -4.07
N VAL A 64 8.04 -15.87 -3.26
CA VAL A 64 7.46 -14.67 -2.64
C VAL A 64 8.46 -13.98 -1.71
N ILE A 65 9.21 -14.75 -0.91
CA ILE A 65 10.26 -14.20 -0.03
C ILE A 65 11.37 -13.54 -0.86
N ILE A 66 11.81 -14.18 -1.96
CA ILE A 66 12.83 -13.62 -2.85
C ILE A 66 12.33 -12.30 -3.45
N ILE A 67 11.13 -12.27 -4.04
CA ILE A 67 10.55 -11.07 -4.65
C ILE A 67 10.41 -9.95 -3.62
N ALA A 68 9.89 -10.24 -2.43
CA ALA A 68 9.78 -9.26 -1.36
C ALA A 68 11.16 -8.71 -0.96
N THR A 69 12.16 -9.58 -0.78
CA THR A 69 13.51 -9.15 -0.42
C THR A 69 14.14 -8.25 -1.49
N LEU A 70 13.95 -8.60 -2.77
CA LEU A 70 14.42 -7.79 -3.89
C LEU A 70 13.75 -6.41 -3.91
N ASP A 71 12.45 -6.34 -3.60
CA ASP A 71 11.71 -5.08 -3.51
C ASP A 71 12.22 -4.18 -2.38
N TRP A 72 12.51 -4.76 -1.20
CA TRP A 72 13.10 -4.04 -0.08
C TRP A 72 14.49 -3.48 -0.44
N VAL A 73 15.33 -4.30 -1.07
CA VAL A 73 16.67 -3.89 -1.53
C VAL A 73 16.57 -2.79 -2.59
N PHE A 74 15.68 -2.94 -3.57
CA PHE A 74 15.44 -1.94 -4.60
C PHE A 74 14.99 -0.61 -3.97
N SER A 75 14.00 -0.64 -3.09
CA SER A 75 13.47 0.55 -2.41
C SER A 75 14.54 1.21 -1.54
N LEU A 76 15.42 0.44 -0.91
CA LEU A 76 16.55 0.96 -0.11
C LEU A 76 17.56 1.68 -1.01
N VAL A 77 17.99 1.04 -2.09
CA VAL A 77 18.97 1.61 -3.04
C VAL A 77 18.40 2.86 -3.71
N TYR A 78 17.14 2.82 -4.13
CA TYR A 78 16.45 3.94 -4.75
C TYR A 78 16.34 5.14 -3.80
N SER A 79 15.84 4.95 -2.58
CA SER A 79 15.70 6.06 -1.62
C SER A 79 17.05 6.66 -1.24
N PHE A 80 18.09 5.84 -1.11
CA PHE A 80 19.44 6.35 -0.86
C PHE A 80 19.96 7.17 -2.05
N ALA A 81 19.81 6.65 -3.28
CA ALA A 81 20.24 7.34 -4.50
C ALA A 81 19.50 8.67 -4.70
N LEU A 82 18.19 8.70 -4.49
CA LEU A 82 17.39 9.92 -4.62
C LEU A 82 17.86 11.00 -3.64
N LEU A 83 18.02 10.65 -2.36
CA LEU A 83 18.47 11.60 -1.34
C LEU A 83 19.92 12.07 -1.56
N TYR A 84 20.80 11.15 -1.98
CA TYR A 84 22.18 11.48 -2.32
C TYR A 84 22.25 12.45 -3.50
N CYS A 85 21.55 12.16 -4.60
CA CYS A 85 21.53 12.99 -5.79
C CYS A 85 20.79 14.32 -5.60
N ASN A 86 19.86 14.39 -4.65
CA ASN A 86 19.21 15.63 -4.20
C ASN A 86 20.16 16.54 -3.38
N GLY A 87 21.39 16.12 -3.10
CA GLY A 87 22.33 16.93 -2.31
C GLY A 87 21.97 17.02 -0.82
N PHE A 88 21.15 16.09 -0.30
CA PHE A 88 20.68 16.15 1.08
C PHE A 88 21.82 16.15 2.12
N PHE A 89 22.92 15.43 1.83
CA PHE A 89 24.07 15.34 2.73
C PHE A 89 24.97 16.59 2.75
N THR A 90 24.71 17.60 1.91
CA THR A 90 25.56 18.81 1.82
C THR A 90 25.00 20.03 2.54
N HIS A 91 23.73 20.03 2.97
CA HIS A 91 23.05 21.23 3.49
C HIS A 91 22.40 21.10 4.88
N ALA A 92 22.74 20.07 5.67
CA ALA A 92 22.17 19.89 7.02
C ALA A 92 22.79 20.86 8.06
N LEU A 93 22.49 22.16 7.96
CA LEU A 93 22.81 23.12 9.02
C LEU A 93 21.84 22.94 10.20
N THR A 94 22.39 22.80 11.41
CA THR A 94 21.68 22.51 12.66
C THR A 94 21.79 23.65 13.66
N LEU A 95 21.28 24.82 13.28
CA LEU A 95 21.05 25.92 14.22
C LEU A 95 19.57 26.24 14.26
N CYS A 96 19.02 26.39 15.46
CA CYS A 96 17.65 26.90 15.63
C CYS A 96 17.59 28.34 15.06
N PRO A 97 16.59 28.73 14.24
CA PRO A 97 15.28 28.11 14.04
C PRO A 97 15.15 27.47 12.64
N TYR A 98 15.27 26.13 12.53
CA TYR A 98 14.97 25.41 11.29
C TYR A 98 14.22 24.10 11.57
N THR A 99 13.30 23.77 10.65
CA THR A 99 12.51 22.53 10.61
C THR A 99 13.34 21.40 10.00
N CYS A 100 13.11 20.15 10.43
CA CYS A 100 13.71 18.98 9.76
C CYS A 100 12.90 18.66 8.50
N LEU A 101 13.03 19.53 7.50
CA LEU A 101 12.33 19.43 6.23
C LEU A 101 13.33 19.11 5.11
N ILE A 102 12.97 18.16 4.25
CA ILE A 102 13.66 17.97 2.98
C ILE A 102 12.99 18.84 1.92
N ALA A 103 13.76 19.76 1.36
CA ALA A 103 13.46 20.35 0.07
C ALA A 103 13.98 19.37 -1.01
N VAL A 104 13.06 18.70 -1.70
CA VAL A 104 13.41 17.93 -2.90
C VAL A 104 13.39 18.89 -4.08
N ASP A 105 14.46 18.90 -4.88
CA ASP A 105 14.47 19.64 -6.13
C ASP A 105 13.32 19.21 -7.03
N VAL A 106 12.80 20.14 -7.83
CA VAL A 106 11.67 19.90 -8.74
C VAL A 106 11.93 18.67 -9.60
N ILE A 107 13.14 18.50 -10.14
CA ILE A 107 13.51 17.36 -10.98
C ILE A 107 13.38 16.04 -10.22
N TRP A 108 13.96 15.95 -9.01
CA TRP A 108 13.92 14.74 -8.19
C TRP A 108 12.51 14.46 -7.67
N SER A 109 11.70 15.49 -7.41
CA SER A 109 10.29 15.34 -7.06
C SER A 109 9.48 14.72 -8.20
N TRP A 110 9.69 15.17 -9.45
CA TRP A 110 9.06 14.55 -10.62
C TRP A 110 9.53 13.11 -10.86
N VAL A 111 10.81 12.84 -10.65
CA VAL A 111 11.34 11.46 -10.72
C VAL A 111 10.64 10.58 -9.69
N ASP A 112 10.50 11.06 -8.45
CA ASP A 112 9.82 10.32 -7.38
C ASP A 112 8.36 10.07 -7.68
N PHE A 113 7.65 11.10 -8.14
CA PHE A 113 6.28 10.99 -8.62
C PHE A 113 6.11 9.90 -9.68
N VAL A 114 7.00 9.84 -10.68
CA VAL A 114 6.88 8.86 -11.76
C VAL A 114 7.17 7.45 -11.26
N VAL A 115 8.30 7.28 -10.57
CA VAL A 115 8.82 5.95 -10.17
C VAL A 115 7.96 5.33 -9.07
N VAL A 116 7.64 6.10 -8.04
CA VAL A 116 7.00 5.57 -6.84
C VAL A 116 5.48 5.63 -6.91
N PHE A 117 4.91 6.59 -7.67
CA PHE A 117 3.46 6.74 -7.74
C PHE A 117 2.86 6.38 -9.10
N ALA A 118 3.23 7.11 -10.16
CA ALA A 118 2.52 7.01 -11.45
C ALA A 118 2.67 5.63 -12.09
N LEU A 119 3.88 5.07 -12.11
CA LEU A 119 4.13 3.73 -12.67
C LEU A 119 3.42 2.63 -11.87
N PRO A 120 3.59 2.49 -10.54
CA PRO A 120 2.87 1.48 -9.76
C PRO A 120 1.34 1.64 -9.83
N CYS A 121 0.82 2.87 -9.76
CA CYS A 121 -0.62 3.11 -9.85
C CYS A 121 -1.19 2.73 -11.22
N SER A 122 -0.48 3.01 -12.31
CA SER A 122 -0.89 2.63 -13.67
C SER A 122 -0.93 1.11 -13.82
N ILE A 123 0.09 0.42 -13.32
CA ILE A 123 0.14 -1.05 -13.30
C ILE A 123 -1.04 -1.61 -12.50
N MET A 124 -1.25 -1.12 -11.28
CA MET A 124 -2.38 -1.55 -10.44
C MET A 124 -3.72 -1.33 -11.14
N PHE A 125 -3.95 -0.16 -11.72
CA PHE A 125 -5.18 0.17 -12.41
C PHE A 125 -5.46 -0.80 -13.57
N VAL A 126 -4.48 -1.04 -14.44
CA VAL A 126 -4.60 -1.98 -15.56
C VAL A 126 -4.88 -3.40 -15.07
N LEU A 127 -4.15 -3.87 -14.06
CA LEU A 127 -4.35 -5.21 -13.49
C LEU A 127 -5.75 -5.37 -12.89
N TYR A 128 -6.27 -4.35 -12.21
CA TYR A 128 -7.62 -4.41 -11.67
C TYR A 128 -8.71 -4.37 -12.72
N LEU A 129 -8.51 -3.64 -13.83
CA LEU A 129 -9.41 -3.72 -14.98
C LEU A 129 -9.43 -5.13 -15.59
N ILE A 130 -8.26 -5.77 -15.71
CA ILE A 130 -8.15 -7.16 -16.18
C ILE A 130 -8.88 -8.10 -15.23
N ILE A 131 -8.64 -7.99 -13.91
CA ILE A 131 -9.33 -8.78 -12.88
C ILE A 131 -10.84 -8.62 -12.98
N PHE A 132 -11.32 -7.39 -13.12
CA PHE A 132 -12.75 -7.11 -13.25
C PHE A 132 -13.34 -7.72 -14.54
N ALA A 133 -12.61 -7.64 -15.66
CA ALA A 133 -13.01 -8.24 -16.93
C ALA A 133 -13.10 -9.77 -16.84
N ILE A 134 -12.11 -10.42 -16.21
CA ILE A 134 -12.07 -11.87 -15.98
C ILE A 134 -13.27 -12.29 -15.11
N ALA A 135 -13.49 -11.62 -13.98
CA ALA A 135 -14.62 -11.88 -13.11
C ALA A 135 -15.97 -11.72 -13.84
N LYS A 136 -16.12 -10.67 -14.66
CA LYS A 136 -17.33 -10.45 -15.47
C LYS A 136 -17.52 -11.55 -16.52
N ARG A 137 -16.44 -12.01 -17.16
CA ARG A 137 -16.48 -13.12 -18.14
C ARG A 137 -16.93 -14.42 -17.48
N HIS A 138 -16.39 -14.77 -16.33
CA HIS A 138 -16.82 -15.96 -15.57
C HIS A 138 -18.30 -15.86 -15.16
N ALA A 139 -18.73 -14.70 -14.64
CA ALA A 139 -20.12 -14.50 -14.27
C ALA A 139 -21.09 -14.62 -15.46
N ASN A 140 -20.69 -14.13 -16.64
CA ASN A 140 -21.51 -14.24 -17.85
C ASN A 140 -21.57 -15.68 -18.38
N ALA A 141 -20.45 -16.42 -18.37
CA ALA A 141 -20.42 -17.83 -18.77
C ALA A 141 -21.31 -18.71 -17.88
N ILE A 142 -21.29 -18.48 -16.56
CA ILE A 142 -22.16 -19.17 -15.60
C ILE A 142 -23.64 -18.82 -15.85
N ARG A 143 -23.96 -17.57 -16.19
CA ARG A 143 -25.34 -17.18 -16.53
C ARG A 143 -25.82 -17.86 -17.81
N ALA A 144 -24.98 -17.91 -18.84
CA ALA A 144 -25.29 -18.57 -20.11
C ALA A 144 -25.53 -20.08 -19.94
N ALA A 145 -24.69 -20.76 -19.15
CA ALA A 145 -24.86 -22.17 -18.81
C ALA A 145 -26.15 -22.44 -18.02
N ASN A 146 -26.51 -21.55 -17.08
CA ASN A 146 -27.76 -21.66 -16.32
C ASN A 146 -29.01 -21.36 -17.16
N SER A 147 -28.93 -20.53 -18.20
CA SER A 147 -30.06 -20.28 -19.12
C SER A 147 -30.33 -21.44 -20.08
N GLN A 148 -29.36 -22.33 -20.31
CA GLN A 148 -29.51 -23.54 -21.13
C GLN A 148 -29.88 -24.79 -20.30
N GLY A 149 -29.92 -24.70 -18.97
CA GLY A 149 -30.27 -25.81 -18.07
C GLY A 149 -31.78 -25.96 -17.81
N ASN A 150 -32.21 -27.21 -17.63
CA ASN A 150 -33.59 -27.63 -17.39
C ASN A 150 -34.30 -26.77 -16.31
N PRO A 151 -35.50 -26.18 -16.57
CA PRO A 151 -36.20 -25.31 -15.62
C PRO A 151 -36.52 -25.94 -14.25
N ASN A 152 -36.48 -27.27 -14.14
CA ASN A 152 -36.69 -28.00 -12.88
C ASN A 152 -35.44 -28.05 -11.96
N ALA A 153 -34.25 -27.67 -12.44
CA ALA A 153 -33.03 -27.59 -11.62
C ALA A 153 -32.87 -26.23 -10.88
N ARG A 154 -33.86 -25.33 -11.02
CA ARG A 154 -33.79 -23.94 -10.54
C ARG A 154 -33.76 -23.76 -9.03
N GLN A 155 -34.06 -24.79 -8.25
CA GLN A 155 -34.30 -24.63 -6.81
C GLN A 155 -33.06 -24.81 -5.91
N ASN A 156 -31.93 -25.32 -6.40
CA ASN A 156 -30.79 -25.63 -5.53
C ASN A 156 -29.46 -24.94 -5.88
N ASN A 157 -29.44 -24.04 -6.86
CA ASN A 157 -28.23 -23.34 -7.26
C ASN A 157 -28.06 -22.05 -6.44
N ASN A 158 -27.69 -22.21 -5.17
CA ASN A 158 -26.96 -21.22 -4.38
C ASN A 158 -25.57 -20.97 -5.00
N VAL A 159 -25.53 -20.51 -6.26
CA VAL A 159 -24.29 -20.07 -6.91
C VAL A 159 -23.74 -18.90 -6.09
N PRO A 160 -22.45 -18.89 -5.73
CA PRO A 160 -21.88 -17.92 -4.79
C PRO A 160 -21.68 -16.53 -5.42
N LYS A 161 -22.70 -15.98 -6.11
CA LYS A 161 -22.79 -14.60 -6.62
C LYS A 161 -22.52 -13.55 -5.54
N ARG A 162 -22.70 -13.93 -4.27
CA ARG A 162 -22.50 -13.07 -3.10
C ARG A 162 -21.03 -13.02 -2.65
N SER A 163 -20.20 -14.02 -2.96
CA SER A 163 -18.79 -14.05 -2.54
C SER A 163 -17.87 -13.29 -3.51
N GLU A 164 -18.09 -13.43 -4.82
CA GLU A 164 -17.31 -12.74 -5.87
C GLU A 164 -17.55 -11.22 -5.86
N ARG A 165 -18.81 -10.77 -5.73
CA ARG A 165 -19.13 -9.34 -5.53
C ARG A 165 -18.52 -8.78 -4.25
N LYS A 166 -18.39 -9.59 -3.19
CA LYS A 166 -17.74 -9.18 -1.95
C LYS A 166 -16.24 -9.00 -2.18
N ALA A 167 -15.57 -9.98 -2.79
CA ALA A 167 -14.14 -9.92 -3.09
C ALA A 167 -13.78 -8.71 -3.98
N ALA A 168 -14.55 -8.47 -5.05
CA ALA A 168 -14.35 -7.29 -5.90
C ALA A 168 -14.61 -5.97 -5.16
N LYS A 169 -15.61 -5.92 -4.27
CA LYS A 169 -15.88 -4.75 -3.42
C LYS A 169 -14.73 -4.48 -2.45
N VAL A 170 -14.15 -5.51 -1.85
CA VAL A 170 -12.99 -5.39 -0.95
C VAL A 170 -11.79 -4.83 -1.69
N LEU A 171 -11.52 -5.34 -2.90
CA LEU A 171 -10.43 -4.89 -3.74
C LEU A 171 -10.60 -3.43 -4.16
N GLY A 172 -11.81 -3.02 -4.53
CA GLY A 172 -12.13 -1.62 -4.82
C GLY A 172 -11.90 -0.69 -3.62
N ILE A 173 -12.32 -1.11 -2.41
CA ILE A 173 -12.13 -0.32 -1.18
C ILE A 173 -10.64 -0.18 -0.84
N LEU A 174 -9.86 -1.26 -0.96
CA LEU A 174 -8.40 -1.24 -0.76
C LEU A 174 -7.74 -0.19 -1.65
N VAL A 175 -8.07 -0.20 -2.94
CA VAL A 175 -7.48 0.72 -3.93
C VAL A 175 -7.92 2.16 -3.68
N SER A 176 -9.19 2.39 -3.36
CA SER A 176 -9.69 3.73 -3.07
C SER A 176 -9.01 4.34 -1.84
N VAL A 177 -8.88 3.57 -0.75
CA VAL A 177 -8.22 4.07 0.47
C VAL A 177 -6.74 4.36 0.21
N PHE A 178 -6.04 3.47 -0.51
CA PHE A 178 -4.66 3.69 -0.93
C PHE A 178 -4.51 4.99 -1.74
N LEU A 179 -5.32 5.18 -2.79
CA LEU A 179 -5.26 6.39 -3.62
C LEU A 179 -5.58 7.64 -2.82
N LEU A 180 -6.60 7.61 -1.94
CA LEU A 180 -6.96 8.75 -1.09
C LEU A 180 -5.83 9.16 -0.15
N CYS A 181 -5.02 8.20 0.32
CA CYS A 181 -3.90 8.49 1.21
C CYS A 181 -2.67 9.01 0.46
N VAL A 182 -2.43 8.49 -0.75
CA VAL A 182 -1.16 8.68 -1.48
C VAL A 182 -1.22 9.84 -2.47
N VAL A 183 -2.34 10.01 -3.20
CA VAL A 183 -2.50 11.03 -4.23
C VAL A 183 -2.26 12.46 -3.72
N PRO A 184 -2.80 12.89 -2.56
CA PRO A 184 -2.65 14.28 -2.13
C PRO A 184 -1.20 14.69 -1.89
N TYR A 185 -0.38 13.79 -1.34
CA TYR A 185 1.05 14.02 -1.16
C TYR A 185 1.77 14.23 -2.48
N TYR A 186 1.55 13.34 -3.44
CA TYR A 186 2.22 13.41 -4.73
C TYR A 186 1.80 14.65 -5.53
N ILE A 187 0.52 15.03 -5.48
CA ILE A 187 0.05 16.30 -6.07
C ILE A 187 0.77 17.49 -5.42
N ALA A 188 0.83 17.54 -4.07
CA ALA A 188 1.51 18.61 -3.36
C ALA A 188 3.02 18.67 -3.67
N SER A 189 3.67 17.52 -3.85
CA SER A 189 5.11 17.44 -4.11
C SER A 189 5.53 17.95 -5.49
N VAL A 190 4.69 17.82 -6.51
CA VAL A 190 5.03 18.15 -7.92
C VAL A 190 4.51 19.50 -8.39
N ILE A 191 3.52 20.09 -7.71
CA ILE A 191 3.03 21.43 -8.05
C ILE A 191 4.10 22.45 -7.65
N PRO A 192 4.76 23.14 -8.60
CA PRO A 192 5.79 24.11 -8.28
C PRO A 192 5.22 25.24 -7.42
N GLY A 193 5.99 25.69 -6.43
CA GLY A 193 5.61 26.73 -5.49
C GLY A 193 5.34 28.08 -6.18
N SER A 194 4.09 28.30 -6.57
CA SER A 194 3.50 29.64 -6.76
C SER A 194 2.87 30.19 -5.46
N ILE A 195 3.11 29.48 -4.35
CA ILE A 195 2.53 29.69 -3.01
C ILE A 195 3.67 29.98 -2.04
N ASN A 196 3.41 30.76 -0.99
CA ASN A 196 4.37 31.05 0.08
C ASN A 196 4.97 29.77 0.68
N ALA A 197 6.27 29.83 1.01
CA ALA A 197 7.02 28.69 1.55
C ALA A 197 6.36 28.08 2.79
N GLU A 198 5.89 28.89 3.74
CA GLU A 198 5.22 28.43 4.96
C GLU A 198 3.96 27.59 4.66
N ILE A 199 3.14 28.04 3.69
CA ILE A 199 1.92 27.32 3.29
C ILE A 199 2.30 26.00 2.60
N PHE A 200 3.35 26.00 1.80
CA PHE A 200 3.84 24.79 1.14
C PHE A 200 4.33 23.76 2.17
N GLU A 201 5.05 24.18 3.21
CA GLU A 201 5.49 23.29 4.29
C GLU A 201 4.31 22.70 5.08
N GLU A 202 3.30 23.52 5.40
CA GLU A 202 2.09 23.06 6.09
C GLU A 202 1.34 22.02 5.25
N VAL A 203 1.16 22.30 3.95
CA VAL A 203 0.49 21.36 3.02
C VAL A 203 1.27 20.05 2.90
N LEU A 204 2.60 20.09 2.77
CA LEU A 204 3.43 18.89 2.73
C LEU A 204 3.35 18.09 4.03
N ASN A 205 3.33 18.75 5.19
CA ASN A 205 3.19 18.08 6.48
C ASN A 205 1.84 17.36 6.62
N ILE A 206 0.74 18.03 6.28
CA ILE A 206 -0.62 17.46 6.33
C ILE A 206 -0.76 16.29 5.36
N THR A 207 -0.30 16.46 4.12
CA THR A 207 -0.39 15.42 3.10
C THR A 207 0.54 14.24 3.38
N SER A 208 1.72 14.47 3.97
CA SER A 208 2.61 13.40 4.46
C SER A 208 1.97 12.62 5.62
N ALA A 209 1.28 13.30 6.55
CA ALA A 209 0.54 12.62 7.61
C ALA A 209 -0.55 11.71 7.02
N LEU A 210 -1.26 12.17 5.98
CA LEU A 210 -2.25 11.39 5.26
C LEU A 210 -1.63 10.19 4.53
N LEU A 211 -0.46 10.35 3.91
CA LEU A 211 0.32 9.26 3.33
C LEU A 211 0.65 8.19 4.38
N TYR A 212 1.04 8.59 5.59
CA TYR A 212 1.33 7.64 6.67
C TYR A 212 0.09 6.92 7.20
N LEU A 213 -1.09 7.54 7.17
CA LEU A 213 -2.35 6.88 7.51
C LEU A 213 -2.67 5.69 6.60
N ASN A 214 -2.10 5.61 5.39
CA ASN A 214 -2.18 4.43 4.53
C ASN A 214 -1.77 3.15 5.28
N SER A 215 -0.70 3.23 6.08
CA SER A 215 -0.20 2.08 6.86
C SER A 215 -1.15 1.68 7.99
N LEU A 216 -1.89 2.64 8.58
CA LEU A 216 -2.92 2.37 9.58
C LEU A 216 -4.13 1.66 8.98
N PHE A 217 -4.55 2.08 7.79
CA PHE A 217 -5.72 1.50 7.15
C PHE A 217 -5.51 0.05 6.73
N ASN A 218 -4.28 -0.35 6.39
CA ASN A 218 -3.97 -1.72 5.98
C ASN A 218 -4.50 -2.77 7.00
N PRO A 219 -4.07 -2.81 8.29
CA PRO A 219 -4.65 -3.73 9.29
C PRO A 219 -6.17 -3.62 9.47
N ILE A 220 -6.74 -2.41 9.45
CA ILE A 220 -8.18 -2.17 9.61
C ILE A 220 -8.95 -2.82 8.46
N ILE A 221 -8.47 -2.64 7.23
CA ILE A 221 -9.05 -3.24 6.04
C ILE A 221 -8.97 -4.76 6.14
N TYR A 222 -7.82 -5.33 6.52
CA TYR A 222 -7.73 -6.78 6.74
C TYR A 222 -8.74 -7.27 7.79
N ALA A 223 -8.86 -6.57 8.92
CA ALA A 223 -9.83 -6.90 9.97
C ALA A 223 -11.29 -6.78 9.51
N LEU A 224 -11.66 -5.79 8.70
CA LEU A 224 -13.06 -5.64 8.27
C LEU A 224 -13.46 -6.68 7.23
N PHE A 225 -12.53 -7.01 6.33
CA PHE A 225 -12.86 -7.73 5.10
C PHE A 225 -12.45 -9.20 5.09
N TYR A 226 -11.53 -9.63 5.96
CA TYR A 226 -11.06 -11.01 6.02
C TYR A 226 -11.55 -11.72 7.28
N PRO A 227 -12.54 -12.64 7.17
CA PRO A 227 -13.10 -13.35 8.33
C PRO A 227 -12.06 -14.16 9.12
N TRP A 228 -11.11 -14.79 8.43
CA TRP A 228 -10.02 -15.53 9.06
C TRP A 228 -9.09 -14.62 9.87
N PHE A 229 -8.77 -13.43 9.34
CA PHE A 229 -7.96 -12.43 10.04
C PHE A 229 -8.64 -11.96 11.33
N ARG A 230 -9.97 -11.77 11.32
CA ARG A 230 -10.73 -11.46 12.56
C ARG A 230 -10.65 -12.56 13.60
N LYS A 231 -10.72 -13.83 13.17
CA LYS A 231 -10.55 -14.97 14.07
C LYS A 231 -9.14 -14.94 14.66
N CYS A 232 -8.08 -14.80 13.86
CA CYS A 232 -6.70 -14.64 14.33
C CYS A 232 -6.57 -13.50 15.36
N MET A 233 -7.08 -12.32 15.05
CA MET A 233 -7.04 -11.15 15.93
C MET A 233 -7.75 -11.41 17.26
N LYS A 234 -8.91 -12.08 17.24
CA LYS A 234 -9.62 -12.44 18.47
C LYS A 234 -8.81 -13.40 19.33
N ILE A 235 -8.14 -14.39 18.72
CA ILE A 235 -7.28 -15.35 19.42
C ILE A 235 -6.08 -14.64 20.06
N ILE A 236 -5.44 -13.72 19.33
CA ILE A 236 -4.31 -12.92 19.82
C ILE A 236 -4.76 -12.03 20.98
N LEU A 237 -5.84 -11.26 20.82
CA LEU A 237 -6.33 -10.31 21.83
C LEU A 237 -6.90 -11.00 23.07
N SER A 238 -7.47 -12.21 22.93
CA SER A 238 -7.91 -13.03 24.07
C SER A 238 -6.78 -13.84 24.71
N CYS A 239 -5.53 -13.65 24.26
CA CYS A 239 -4.35 -14.38 24.70
C CYS A 239 -4.48 -15.91 24.60
N GLN A 240 -5.42 -16.42 23.80
CA GLN A 240 -5.61 -17.85 23.55
C GLN A 240 -4.41 -18.45 22.80
N ILE A 241 -3.59 -17.62 22.15
CA ILE A 241 -2.34 -18.03 21.51
C ILE A 241 -1.33 -18.63 22.50
N CYS A 242 -1.38 -18.20 23.76
CA CYS A 242 -0.52 -18.70 24.84
C CYS A 242 -1.00 -20.05 25.40
N SER A 243 -2.16 -20.55 24.96
CA SER A 243 -2.63 -21.88 25.36
C SER A 243 -1.93 -22.97 24.54
N PRO A 244 -1.59 -24.14 25.13
CA PRO A 244 -0.97 -25.26 24.40
C PRO A 244 -1.81 -25.76 23.21
N SER A 245 -3.12 -25.52 23.25
CA SER A 245 -4.08 -25.91 22.21
C SER A 245 -4.11 -24.96 21.00
N SER A 246 -3.33 -23.87 21.03
CA SER A 246 -3.34 -22.85 19.98
C SER A 246 -2.86 -23.37 18.61
N SER A 247 -1.97 -24.37 18.60
CA SER A 247 -1.49 -25.03 17.37
C SER A 247 -2.56 -25.85 16.64
N VAL A 248 -3.65 -26.20 17.32
CA VAL A 248 -4.74 -27.03 16.79
C VAL A 248 -5.98 -26.20 16.41
N MET A 249 -5.96 -24.89 16.65
CA MET A 249 -7.10 -24.02 16.35
C MET A 249 -7.23 -23.80 14.84
N HIS A 250 -8.35 -24.25 14.27
CA HIS A 250 -8.64 -24.07 12.85
C HIS A 250 -9.09 -22.64 12.57
N VAL A 251 -8.22 -21.84 11.95
CA VAL A 251 -8.48 -20.42 11.68
C VAL A 251 -9.00 -20.15 10.25
N MET A 252 -8.81 -21.10 9.33
CA MET A 252 -9.43 -21.11 7.99
C MET A 252 -10.85 -21.65 8.01
#